data_AF-A0A522AGH9-F1
#
_entry.id   AF-A0A522AGH9-F1
#
_cell.length_a   1.000
_cell.length_b   1.000
_cell.length_c   1.000
_cell.angle_alpha   90.00
_cell.angle_beta   90.00
_cell.angle_gamma   90.00
#
_symmetry.space_group_name_H-M   'P 1'
#
loop_
_entity.id
_entity.type
_entity.pdbx_description
1 polymer ?
#
loop_
_entity_poly.entity_id
_entity_poly.type
_entity_poly.pdbx_seq_one_letter_code
_entity_poly.pdbx_strand_id
1 'polypeptide(L)'
;MWRDIDGQPNPADGDYTDADGIPIEGITVTTPREHGLVQLPQNLPNSGFYNYGTPGNGAAQYGLPATMGFLGAAGTQWNAERNVPFGVGNMSLSDGSPYDNHGPDHMNGTGIDIRPIRNDGKQAGVSYKDPAYDRAATQQLVDTLHATGGRRSHLFQ
;
A
#
# COMPACT_ATOMS: atom_id res chain seq x y z
N MET A 1 3.24 -23.61 5.21
CA MET A 1 2.26 -23.19 4.18
C MET A 1 1.12 -22.52 4.90
N TRP A 2 1.07 -21.18 4.88
CA TRP A 2 0.03 -20.42 5.56
C TRP A 2 -1.20 -20.33 4.67
N ARG A 3 -2.37 -20.46 5.28
CA ARG A 3 -3.67 -20.36 4.62
C ARG A 3 -4.30 -19.02 4.97
N ASP A 4 -5.05 -18.43 4.05
CA ASP A 4 -5.85 -17.25 4.35
C ASP A 4 -7.04 -17.60 5.25
N ILE A 5 -7.87 -16.60 5.56
CA ILE A 5 -9.03 -16.74 6.45
C ILE A 5 -10.08 -17.74 5.91
N ASP A 6 -10.06 -18.00 4.59
CA ASP A 6 -10.95 -18.94 3.90
C ASP A 6 -10.32 -20.34 3.77
N GLY A 7 -9.15 -20.56 4.37
CA GLY A 7 -8.43 -21.83 4.29
C GLY A 7 -7.77 -22.08 2.94
N GLN A 8 -7.77 -21.13 2.01
CA GLN A 8 -7.07 -21.24 0.74
C GLN A 8 -5.57 -21.03 0.96
N PRO A 9 -4.70 -21.68 0.16
CA PRO A 9 -3.28 -21.34 0.15
C PRO A 9 -3.13 -19.84 -0.01
N ASN A 10 -2.30 -19.20 0.82
CA ASN A 10 -2.00 -17.79 0.64
C ASN A 10 -1.48 -17.60 -0.80
N PRO A 11 -2.18 -16.87 -1.69
CA PRO A 11 -1.69 -16.62 -3.03
C PRO A 11 -0.46 -15.70 -3.03
N ALA A 12 0.00 -15.29 -1.85
CA ALA A 12 1.30 -14.65 -1.67
C ALA A 12 2.50 -15.53 -2.04
N ASP A 13 2.31 -16.85 -2.08
CA ASP A 13 3.30 -17.83 -2.51
C ASP A 13 3.22 -18.00 -4.04
N GLY A 14 3.73 -17.02 -4.79
CA GLY A 14 3.79 -17.08 -6.26
C GLY A 14 4.93 -16.25 -6.84
N ASP A 15 5.85 -16.90 -7.55
CA ASP A 15 6.99 -16.27 -8.22
C ASP A 15 6.53 -15.51 -9.48
N TYR A 16 6.66 -14.18 -9.48
CA TYR A 16 6.55 -13.38 -10.71
C TYR A 16 7.90 -13.32 -11.40
N THR A 17 7.89 -13.27 -12.72
CA THR A 17 9.09 -13.11 -13.54
C THR A 17 9.11 -11.74 -14.23
N ASP A 18 10.28 -11.17 -14.47
CA ASP A 18 10.44 -9.98 -15.31
C ASP A 18 10.18 -10.29 -16.79
N ALA A 19 10.37 -9.29 -17.67
CA ALA A 19 10.17 -9.44 -19.11
C ALA A 19 11.06 -10.53 -19.75
N ASP A 20 12.12 -10.96 -19.05
CA ASP A 20 13.07 -11.97 -19.48
C ASP A 20 12.81 -13.33 -18.80
N GLY A 21 11.72 -13.46 -18.04
CA GLY A 21 11.38 -14.71 -17.36
C GLY A 21 12.20 -14.96 -16.09
N ILE A 22 12.89 -13.95 -15.56
CA ILE A 22 13.67 -14.06 -14.32
C ILE A 22 12.76 -13.80 -13.12
N PRO A 23 12.68 -14.73 -12.15
CA PRO A 23 11.91 -14.51 -10.94
C PRO A 23 12.32 -13.21 -10.26
N ILE A 24 11.38 -12.28 -10.09
CA ILE A 24 11.61 -11.08 -9.33
C ILE A 24 11.44 -11.45 -7.87
N GLU A 25 12.55 -11.80 -7.25
CA GLU A 25 12.57 -12.21 -5.85
C GLU A 25 11.92 -11.12 -4.97
N GLY A 26 10.92 -11.54 -4.19
CA GLY A 26 10.24 -10.68 -3.22
C GLY A 26 9.01 -9.93 -3.74
N ILE A 27 8.62 -10.04 -5.01
CA ILE A 27 7.35 -9.50 -5.52
C ILE A 27 6.25 -10.54 -5.42
N THR A 28 5.24 -10.21 -4.62
CA THR A 28 4.01 -11.00 -4.48
C THR A 28 2.82 -10.26 -5.10
N VAL A 29 2.12 -10.85 -6.06
CA VAL A 29 0.82 -10.35 -6.56
C VAL A 29 -0.19 -11.50 -6.58
N THR A 30 -1.46 -11.23 -6.32
CA THR A 30 -2.51 -12.27 -6.25
C THR A 30 -3.46 -12.16 -7.45
N THR A 31 -4.00 -13.30 -7.90
CA THR A 31 -5.16 -13.28 -8.82
C THR A 31 -6.35 -12.56 -8.17
N PRO A 32 -7.20 -11.85 -8.94
CA PRO A 32 -8.40 -11.22 -8.40
C PRO A 32 -9.30 -12.21 -7.65
N ARG A 33 -9.78 -11.83 -6.45
CA ARG A 33 -10.68 -12.65 -5.62
C ARG A 33 -12.17 -12.45 -5.94
N GLU A 34 -13.08 -13.09 -5.21
CA GLU A 34 -14.55 -13.05 -5.42
C GLU A 34 -15.11 -11.62 -5.58
N HIS A 35 -14.50 -10.64 -4.90
CA HIS A 35 -14.87 -9.22 -4.97
C HIS A 35 -14.08 -8.38 -5.99
N GLY A 36 -13.29 -9.02 -6.86
CA GLY A 36 -12.41 -8.36 -7.82
C GLY A 36 -11.21 -7.65 -7.20
N LEU A 37 -10.95 -7.88 -5.90
CA LEU A 37 -9.83 -7.30 -5.18
C LEU A 37 -8.54 -8.07 -5.47
N VAL A 38 -7.45 -7.33 -5.59
CA VAL A 38 -6.08 -7.84 -5.76
C VAL A 38 -5.22 -7.36 -4.59
N GLN A 39 -4.23 -8.16 -4.19
CA GLN A 39 -3.29 -7.73 -3.18
C GLN A 39 -2.32 -6.70 -3.76
N LEU A 40 -2.00 -5.68 -2.97
CA LEU A 40 -0.91 -4.76 -3.23
C LEU A 40 0.41 -5.56 -3.34
N PRO A 41 1.25 -5.27 -4.36
CA PRO A 41 2.58 -5.85 -4.42
C PRO A 41 3.35 -5.64 -3.12
N GLN A 42 3.83 -6.74 -2.54
CA GLN A 42 4.63 -6.69 -1.32
C GLN A 42 6.10 -6.48 -1.68
N ASN A 43 6.81 -5.68 -0.88
CA ASN A 43 8.26 -5.46 -0.94
C ASN A 43 8.81 -5.08 -2.33
N LEU A 44 8.00 -4.40 -3.14
CA LEU A 44 8.36 -4.01 -4.49
C LEU A 44 9.48 -2.95 -4.48
N PRO A 45 10.72 -3.27 -4.90
CA PRO A 45 11.80 -2.30 -4.92
C PRO A 45 11.52 -1.18 -5.92
N ASN A 46 11.95 0.04 -5.61
CA ASN A 46 11.79 1.23 -6.46
C ASN A 46 10.34 1.56 -6.84
N SER A 47 9.35 1.04 -6.11
CA SER A 47 7.92 1.34 -6.33
C SER A 47 7.53 2.77 -5.92
N GLY A 48 8.35 3.41 -5.08
CA GLY A 48 8.06 4.71 -4.48
C GLY A 48 7.26 4.62 -3.19
N PHE A 49 6.90 3.41 -2.77
CA PHE A 49 6.33 3.15 -1.47
C PHE A 49 6.98 1.93 -0.78
N TYR A 50 6.71 1.78 0.51
CA TYR A 50 7.01 0.56 1.26
C TYR A 50 5.74 0.09 1.97
N ASN A 51 5.63 -1.22 2.18
CA ASN A 51 4.46 -1.81 2.84
C ASN A 51 4.60 -1.71 4.37
N TYR A 52 3.52 -1.33 5.03
CA TYR A 52 3.30 -1.57 6.46
C TYR A 52 1.82 -1.93 6.67
N GLY A 53 1.45 -2.37 7.87
CA GLY A 53 0.04 -2.54 8.22
C GLY A 53 -0.19 -3.72 9.15
N THR A 54 -1.41 -3.78 9.67
CA THR A 54 -1.90 -4.87 10.50
C THR A 54 -3.18 -5.44 9.89
N PRO A 55 -3.38 -6.76 9.86
CA PRO A 55 -2.41 -7.81 10.16
C PRO A 55 -1.23 -7.79 9.17
N GLY A 56 -0.09 -8.33 9.60
CA GLY A 56 1.15 -8.32 8.81
C GLY A 56 1.06 -9.13 7.51
N ASN A 57 2.14 -9.12 6.72
CA ASN A 57 2.27 -9.83 5.44
C ASN A 57 1.21 -9.43 4.38
N GLY A 58 0.75 -8.17 4.45
CA GLY A 58 -0.21 -7.64 3.48
C GLY A 58 -1.60 -8.26 3.57
N ALA A 59 -1.94 -8.92 4.68
CA ALA A 59 -3.25 -9.60 4.84
C ALA A 59 -4.43 -8.64 4.69
N ALA A 60 -4.23 -7.37 5.03
CA ALA A 60 -5.20 -6.31 4.83
C ALA A 60 -4.74 -5.25 3.81
N GLN A 61 -4.07 -5.68 2.74
CA GLN A 61 -3.62 -4.81 1.66
C GLN A 61 -4.26 -5.18 0.32
N TYR A 62 -5.56 -5.43 0.33
CA TYR A 62 -6.33 -5.71 -0.87
C TYR A 62 -7.05 -4.45 -1.37
N GLY A 63 -7.16 -4.34 -2.69
CA GLY A 63 -7.83 -3.20 -3.33
C GLY A 63 -8.27 -3.52 -4.75
N LEU A 64 -9.07 -2.62 -5.32
CA LEU A 64 -9.45 -2.74 -6.74
C LEU A 64 -8.21 -2.60 -7.64
N PRO A 65 -8.21 -3.18 -8.86
CA PRO A 65 -7.14 -2.97 -9.83
C PRO A 65 -6.87 -1.48 -10.12
N ALA A 66 -7.93 -0.65 -10.11
CA ALA A 66 -7.80 0.80 -10.24
C ALA A 66 -7.02 1.44 -9.07
N THR A 67 -7.19 0.92 -7.84
CA THR A 67 -6.45 1.34 -6.65
C THR A 67 -4.97 0.98 -6.78
N MET A 68 -4.64 -0.18 -7.37
CA MET A 68 -3.25 -0.57 -7.64
C MET A 68 -2.61 0.31 -8.72
N GLY A 69 -3.35 0.58 -9.80
CA GLY A 69 -2.91 1.50 -10.85
C GLY A 69 -2.64 2.91 -10.30
N PHE A 70 -3.51 3.39 -9.41
CA PHE A 70 -3.32 4.65 -8.69
C PHE A 70 -2.03 4.65 -7.85
N LEU A 71 -1.81 3.63 -7.02
CA LEU A 71 -0.61 3.55 -6.17
C LEU A 71 0.68 3.43 -6.98
N GLY A 72 0.68 2.68 -8.09
CA GLY A 72 1.83 2.60 -8.99
C GLY A 72 2.15 3.93 -9.68
N ALA A 73 1.13 4.66 -10.13
CA ALA A 73 1.30 5.97 -10.74
C ALA A 73 1.80 7.00 -9.71
N ALA A 74 1.20 7.03 -8.51
CA ALA A 74 1.61 7.93 -7.43
C ALA A 74 3.05 7.63 -6.98
N GLY A 75 3.42 6.36 -6.86
CA GLY A 75 4.78 5.93 -6.53
C GLY A 75 5.81 6.36 -7.57
N THR A 76 5.47 6.23 -8.86
CA THR A 76 6.32 6.70 -9.97
C THR A 76 6.51 8.21 -9.91
N GLN A 77 5.43 8.99 -9.74
CA GLN A 77 5.50 10.44 -9.65
C GLN A 77 6.30 10.89 -8.42
N TRP A 78 6.06 10.27 -7.26
CA TRP A 78 6.78 10.57 -6.04
C TRP A 78 8.28 10.31 -6.16
N ASN A 79 8.68 9.17 -6.74
CA ASN A 79 10.09 8.84 -6.97
C ASN A 79 10.81 9.82 -7.90
N ALA A 80 10.10 10.44 -8.84
CA ALA A 80 10.68 11.44 -9.72
C ALA A 80 11.09 12.71 -8.96
N GLU A 81 10.46 12.97 -7.82
CA GLU A 81 10.67 14.17 -7.01
C GLU A 81 11.45 13.90 -5.72
N ARG A 82 11.43 12.66 -5.22
CA ARG A 82 11.97 12.27 -3.91
C ARG A 82 12.61 10.87 -3.95
N ASN A 83 13.77 10.72 -3.31
CA ASN A 83 14.48 9.44 -3.21
C ASN A 83 14.12 8.62 -1.95
N VAL A 84 13.00 8.91 -1.30
CA VAL A 84 12.55 8.20 -0.09
C VAL A 84 11.13 7.69 -0.29
N PRO A 85 10.83 6.40 -0.06
CA PRO A 85 9.48 5.88 -0.30
C PRO A 85 8.48 6.35 0.77
N PHE A 86 7.22 6.53 0.40
CA PHE A 86 6.14 6.74 1.37
C PHE A 86 5.59 5.41 1.90
N GLY A 87 4.97 5.42 3.09
CA GLY A 87 4.41 4.19 3.65
C GLY A 87 2.99 3.96 3.17
N VAL A 88 2.70 2.75 2.66
CA VAL A 88 1.34 2.27 2.37
C VAL A 88 0.92 1.22 3.39
N GLY A 89 -0.18 1.51 4.06
CA GLY A 89 -0.71 0.80 5.21
C GLY A 89 -1.86 -0.13 4.89
N ASN A 90 -2.78 -0.20 5.85
CA ASN A 90 -4.06 -0.86 5.81
C ASN A 90 -4.91 -0.41 4.61
N MET A 91 -5.46 -1.39 3.88
CA MET A 91 -6.47 -1.26 2.83
C MET A 91 -7.64 -2.18 3.21
N SER A 92 -8.19 -2.99 2.31
CA SER A 92 -9.20 -4.00 2.65
C SER A 92 -8.61 -5.37 2.94
N LEU A 93 -9.41 -6.22 3.59
CA LEU A 93 -9.23 -7.67 3.53
C LEU A 93 -9.60 -8.21 2.13
N SER A 94 -9.19 -9.44 1.87
CA SER A 94 -9.43 -10.17 0.61
C SER A 94 -10.90 -10.36 0.27
N ASP A 95 -11.75 -10.45 1.29
CA ASP A 95 -13.19 -10.68 1.22
C ASP A 95 -14.00 -9.38 1.46
N GLY A 96 -13.31 -8.25 1.67
CA GLY A 96 -13.94 -6.97 2.00
C GLY A 96 -14.65 -6.93 3.36
N SER A 97 -14.41 -7.91 4.23
CA SER A 97 -14.97 -7.91 5.58
C SER A 97 -14.38 -6.76 6.42
N PRO A 98 -15.15 -6.22 7.39
CA PRO A 98 -14.62 -5.21 8.30
C PRO A 98 -13.56 -5.82 9.22
N TYR A 99 -12.52 -5.05 9.54
CA TYR A 99 -11.48 -5.50 10.45
C TYR A 99 -10.87 -4.35 11.24
N ASP A 100 -10.42 -4.66 12.45
CA ASP A 100 -9.92 -3.68 13.44
C ASP A 100 -10.90 -2.50 13.65
N ASN A 101 -10.36 -1.30 13.91
CA ASN A 101 -11.12 -0.05 14.03
C ASN A 101 -11.38 0.61 12.66
N HIS A 102 -10.97 -0.04 11.57
CA HIS A 102 -11.10 0.47 10.21
C HIS A 102 -12.46 0.02 9.67
N GLY A 103 -13.48 0.86 9.88
CA GLY A 103 -14.88 0.58 9.51
C GLY A 103 -15.14 0.57 7.99
N PRO A 104 -16.30 1.08 7.52
CA PRO A 104 -16.74 0.93 6.13
C PRO A 104 -15.79 1.49 5.07
N ASP A 105 -14.89 2.41 5.44
CA ASP A 105 -13.93 3.05 4.53
C ASP A 105 -12.89 2.07 3.95
N HIS A 106 -12.60 0.97 4.65
CA HIS A 106 -11.59 -0.02 4.25
C HIS A 106 -12.20 -1.32 3.71
N MET A 107 -13.51 -1.38 3.45
CA MET A 107 -14.17 -2.63 3.04
C MET A 107 -14.22 -2.83 1.52
N ASN A 108 -14.17 -1.75 0.74
CA ASN A 108 -14.47 -1.79 -0.71
C ASN A 108 -13.21 -1.73 -1.60
N GLY A 109 -12.02 -1.83 -1.02
CA GLY A 109 -10.76 -1.79 -1.77
C GLY A 109 -10.37 -0.43 -2.34
N THR A 110 -10.98 0.66 -1.85
CA THR A 110 -10.63 2.05 -2.24
C THR A 110 -10.01 2.88 -1.12
N GLY A 111 -10.21 2.49 0.14
CA GLY A 111 -9.54 3.07 1.31
C GLY A 111 -8.11 2.59 1.41
N ILE A 112 -7.18 3.53 1.62
CA ILE A 112 -5.75 3.26 1.80
C ILE A 112 -5.23 4.16 2.92
N ASP A 113 -4.60 3.56 3.92
CA ASP A 113 -3.81 4.30 4.90
C ASP A 113 -2.44 4.65 4.33
N ILE A 114 -2.07 5.93 4.43
CA ILE A 114 -0.78 6.44 3.99
C ILE A 114 -0.11 7.16 5.16
N ARG A 115 1.17 6.83 5.41
CA ARG A 115 1.94 7.48 6.47
C ARG A 115 2.35 8.90 6.09
N PRO A 116 2.35 9.83 7.07
CA PRO A 116 3.06 11.09 6.89
C PRO A 116 4.57 10.87 6.71
N ILE A 117 5.23 11.82 6.05
CA ILE A 117 6.66 11.72 5.75
C ILE A 117 7.50 12.16 6.95
N ARG A 118 8.64 11.46 7.13
CA ARG A 118 9.66 11.79 8.12
C ARG A 118 10.83 12.53 7.48
N ASN A 119 11.40 13.49 8.22
CA ASN A 119 12.59 14.23 7.80
C ASN A 119 13.89 13.43 7.92
N ASP A 120 13.87 12.29 8.62
CA ASP A 120 15.01 11.40 8.79
C ASP A 120 15.00 10.20 7.82
N GLY A 121 14.02 10.14 6.91
CA GLY A 121 13.91 9.11 5.88
C GLY A 121 13.63 7.69 6.40
N LYS A 122 13.37 7.51 7.70
CA LYS A 122 13.10 6.17 8.26
C LYS A 122 11.70 5.69 7.87
N GLN A 123 11.56 4.40 7.63
CA GLN A 123 10.28 3.72 7.36
C GLN A 123 9.50 3.43 8.66
N ALA A 124 9.27 4.47 9.46
CA ALA A 124 8.63 4.38 10.78
C ALA A 124 7.38 5.27 10.86
N GLY A 125 6.51 5.01 11.84
CA GLY A 125 5.39 5.91 12.12
C GLY A 125 5.89 7.28 12.57
N VAL A 126 5.08 8.31 12.37
CA VAL A 126 5.36 9.66 12.87
C VAL A 126 4.03 10.37 13.13
N SER A 127 3.94 11.05 14.26
CA SER A 127 2.85 11.97 14.54
C SER A 127 3.21 13.37 14.07
N TYR A 128 2.22 14.19 13.71
CA TYR A 128 2.43 15.59 13.31
C TYR A 128 3.09 16.46 14.41
N LYS A 129 3.09 15.98 15.66
CA LYS A 129 3.75 16.63 16.80
C LYS A 129 5.22 16.22 16.96
N ASP A 130 5.66 15.16 16.28
CA ASP A 130 7.02 14.67 16.41
C ASP A 130 8.00 15.60 15.70
N PRO A 131 9.20 15.84 16.27
CA PRO A 131 10.27 16.58 15.59
C PRO A 131 10.73 15.93 14.28
N ALA A 132 10.46 14.64 14.11
CA ALA A 132 10.77 13.89 12.89
C ALA A 132 9.75 14.13 11.77
N TYR A 133 8.61 14.78 12.04
CA TYR A 133 7.58 15.02 11.03
C TYR A 133 8.04 16.05 9.99
N ASP A 134 8.00 15.66 8.72
CA ASP A 134 8.25 16.58 7.61
C ASP A 134 6.90 17.04 7.03
N ARG A 135 6.44 18.21 7.50
CA ARG A 135 5.20 18.83 7.02
C ARG A 135 5.25 19.16 5.54
N ALA A 136 6.38 19.66 5.04
CA ALA A 136 6.51 20.08 3.65
C ALA A 136 6.49 18.87 2.70
N ALA A 137 7.23 17.81 3.04
CA ALA A 137 7.20 16.57 2.28
C ALA A 137 5.84 15.86 2.36
N THR A 138 5.17 15.90 3.52
CA THR A 138 3.82 15.35 3.65
C THR A 138 2.83 16.10 2.78
N GLN A 139 2.90 17.43 2.72
CA GLN A 139 2.05 18.20 1.81
C GLN A 139 2.34 17.86 0.34
N GLN A 140 3.61 17.76 -0.04
CA GLN A 140 3.98 17.34 -1.40
C GLN A 140 3.45 15.95 -1.75
N LEU A 141 3.45 15.01 -0.80
CA LEU A 141 2.85 13.69 -0.99
C LEU A 141 1.34 13.81 -1.23
N VAL A 142 0.64 14.60 -0.42
CA VAL A 142 -0.80 14.86 -0.62
C VAL A 142 -1.08 15.43 -2.01
N ASP A 143 -0.26 16.40 -2.45
CA ASP A 143 -0.40 17.04 -3.75
C ASP A 143 -0.15 16.02 -4.89
N THR A 144 0.84 15.13 -4.72
CA THR A 144 1.12 14.02 -5.63
C THR A 144 -0.07 13.06 -5.74
N LEU A 145 -0.65 12.67 -4.61
CA LEU A 145 -1.81 11.78 -4.56
C LEU A 145 -3.04 12.43 -5.23
N HIS A 146 -3.28 13.72 -4.98
CA HIS A 146 -4.36 14.46 -5.64
C HIS A 146 -4.14 14.59 -7.14
N ALA A 147 -2.93 14.91 -7.58
CA ALA A 147 -2.56 14.99 -9.00
C ALA A 147 -2.76 13.64 -9.73
N THR A 148 -2.52 12.54 -9.03
CA THR A 148 -2.72 11.17 -9.55
C THR A 148 -4.20 10.75 -9.59
N GLY A 149 -5.09 11.49 -8.92
CA GLY A 149 -6.55 11.23 -8.93
C GLY A 149 -7.14 10.80 -7.59
N GLY A 150 -6.38 10.86 -6.49
CA GLY A 150 -6.88 10.66 -5.13
C GLY A 150 -7.89 11.75 -4.76
N ARG A 151 -9.08 11.36 -4.29
CA ARG A 151 -10.20 12.31 -4.06
C ARG A 151 -10.55 12.54 -2.60
N ARG A 152 -9.97 11.77 -1.66
CA ARG A 152 -10.13 11.92 -0.20
C ARG A 152 -8.87 11.42 0.50
N SER A 153 -8.17 12.30 1.19
CA SER A 153 -6.94 11.98 1.94
C SER A 153 -7.21 12.21 3.43
N HIS A 154 -7.34 11.13 4.21
CA HIS A 154 -7.37 11.21 5.68
C HIS A 154 -6.00 10.79 6.20
N LEU A 155 -5.16 11.77 6.52
CA LEU A 155 -3.88 11.51 7.18
C LEU A 155 -4.15 11.36 8.68
N PHE A 156 -3.94 10.16 9.22
CA PHE A 156 -4.04 9.93 10.66
C PHE A 156 -2.83 10.51 11.40
N GLN A 157 -3.12 11.10 12.57
CA GLN A 157 -2.22 11.91 13.41
C GLN A 157 -1.55 11.11 14.53
#